data_AF-A0A2V4ADH5-F1
#
_entry.id   AF-A0A2V4ADH5-F1
#
_cell.length_a   1.000
_cell.length_b   1.000
_cell.length_c   1.000
_cell.angle_alpha   90.00
_cell.angle_beta   90.00
_cell.angle_gamma   90.00
#
_symmetry.space_group_name_H-M   'P 1'
#
loop_
_entity.id
_entity.type
_entity.pdbx_description
1 polymer ?
#
loop_
_entity_poly.entity_id
_entity_poly.type
_entity_poly.pdbx_seq_one_letter_code
_entity_poly.pdbx_strand_id
1 'polypeptide(L)'
;MQIGEFNRNISARFAEVVASGEPALITRHKDCKPYVTVCPHDLFEDLLAAAGKKGQRVLARHQAKAAERHQTTQEELPLNVNVA
;
A
#
# COMPACT_ATOMS: atom_id res chain seq x y z
N MET A 1 3.02 -12.60 -8.13
CA MET A 1 1.60 -12.89 -7.84
C MET A 1 0.71 -12.12 -8.82
N GLN A 2 -0.45 -12.64 -9.25
CA GLN A 2 -1.36 -11.86 -10.12
C GLN A 2 -2.27 -10.94 -9.29
N ILE A 3 -2.61 -9.76 -9.83
CA ILE A 3 -3.51 -8.80 -9.14
C ILE A 3 -4.88 -9.39 -8.79
N GLY A 4 -5.45 -10.24 -9.65
CA GLY A 4 -6.73 -10.89 -9.38
C GLY A 4 -6.66 -11.86 -8.20
N GLU A 5 -5.52 -12.53 -8.02
CA GLU A 5 -5.27 -13.40 -6.88
C GLU A 5 -5.04 -12.61 -5.59
N PHE A 6 -4.25 -11.54 -5.68
CA PHE A 6 -3.97 -10.65 -4.56
C PHE A 6 -5.26 -10.02 -4.00
N ASN A 7 -6.14 -9.55 -4.88
CA ASN A 7 -7.39 -8.90 -4.48
C ASN A 7 -8.40 -9.86 -3.83
N ARG A 8 -8.41 -11.15 -4.20
CA ARG A 8 -9.34 -12.12 -3.61
C ARG A 8 -9.12 -12.32 -2.12
N ASN A 9 -7.88 -12.23 -1.64
CA ASN A 9 -7.50 -12.46 -0.24
C ASN A 9 -6.58 -11.34 0.27
N ILE A 10 -6.95 -10.09 0.01
CA ILE A 10 -6.06 -8.94 0.21
C ILE A 10 -5.48 -8.85 1.64
N SER A 11 -6.31 -9.06 2.66
CA SER A 11 -5.87 -9.01 4.07
C SER A 11 -4.89 -10.12 4.42
N ALA A 12 -5.13 -11.35 3.95
CA ALA A 12 -4.23 -12.47 4.18
C ALA A 12 -2.88 -12.26 3.47
N ARG A 13 -2.91 -11.76 2.23
CA ARG A 13 -1.68 -11.45 1.48
C ARG A 13 -0.88 -10.31 2.10
N PHE A 14 -1.53 -9.28 2.64
CA PHE A 14 -0.82 -8.25 3.41
C PHE A 14 -0.19 -8.83 4.69
N ALA A 15 -0.92 -9.66 5.43
CA ALA A 15 -0.38 -10.33 6.62
C ALA A 15 0.83 -11.21 6.30
N GLU A 16 0.78 -11.94 5.18
CA GLU A 16 1.91 -12.74 4.69
C GLU A 16 3.13 -11.88 4.36
N VAL A 17 2.95 -10.74 3.68
CA VAL A 17 4.04 -9.80 3.33
C VAL A 17 4.67 -9.18 4.59
N VAL A 18 3.83 -8.84 5.58
CA VAL A 18 4.31 -8.31 6.85
C VAL A 18 5.06 -9.38 7.64
N ALA A 19 4.53 -10.61 7.70
CA ALA A 19 5.15 -11.71 8.42
C ALA A 19 6.44 -12.22 7.78
N SER A 20 6.54 -12.21 6.45
CA SER A 20 7.75 -12.61 5.73
C SER A 20 8.85 -11.55 5.80
N GLY A 21 8.48 -10.27 5.99
CA GLY A 21 9.40 -9.14 5.84
C GLY A 21 9.82 -8.89 4.38
N GLU A 22 9.32 -9.67 3.42
CA GLU A 22 9.78 -9.68 2.04
C GLU A 22 8.75 -8.99 1.11
N PRO A 23 9.19 -8.12 0.19
CA PRO A 23 8.29 -7.51 -0.78
C PRO A 23 7.63 -8.52 -1.71
N ALA A 24 6.33 -8.37 -1.94
CA ALA A 24 5.58 -9.13 -2.94
C ALA A 24 5.43 -8.34 -4.24
N LEU A 25 5.88 -8.92 -5.35
CA LEU A 25 5.63 -8.39 -6.69
C LEU A 25 4.27 -8.84 -7.22
N ILE A 26 3.44 -7.87 -7.56
CA ILE A 26 2.12 -8.07 -8.18
C ILE A 26 2.22 -7.73 -9.66
N THR A 27 1.72 -8.62 -10.52
CA THR A 27 1.70 -8.48 -11.98
C THR A 27 0.26 -8.41 -12.52
N ARG A 28 0.09 -7.80 -13.70
CA ARG A 28 -1.19 -7.81 -14.42
C ARG A 28 -1.28 -9.05 -15.32
N HIS A 29 -2.47 -9.67 -15.39
CA HIS A 29 -2.70 -10.91 -16.14
C HIS A 29 -2.50 -10.75 -17.66
N LYS A 30 -2.72 -9.55 -18.22
CA LYS A 30 -2.74 -9.35 -19.68
C LYS A 30 -1.35 -9.34 -20.32
N ASP A 31 -0.31 -8.99 -19.56
CA ASP A 31 1.05 -8.81 -20.07
C ASP A 31 2.13 -9.36 -19.13
N CYS A 32 1.74 -9.93 -17.99
CA CYS A 32 2.63 -10.40 -16.91
C CYS A 32 3.64 -9.33 -16.45
N LYS A 33 3.42 -8.05 -16.79
CA LYS A 33 4.35 -6.97 -16.46
C LYS A 33 4.25 -6.65 -14.96
N PRO A 34 5.38 -6.22 -14.35
CA PRO A 34 5.38 -5.65 -13.00
C PRO A 34 4.32 -4.56 -12.90
N TYR A 35 3.39 -4.70 -11.97
CA TYR A 35 2.32 -3.72 -11.78
C TYR A 35 2.56 -2.89 -10.53
N VAL A 36 2.69 -3.56 -9.39
CA VAL A 36 2.97 -2.89 -8.12
C VAL A 36 3.77 -3.84 -7.24
N THR A 37 4.60 -3.27 -6.37
CA THR A 37 5.30 -4.01 -5.31
C THR A 37 4.67 -3.63 -3.98
N VAL A 38 4.31 -4.62 -3.18
CA VAL A 38 3.78 -4.44 -1.83
C VAL A 38 4.86 -4.86 -0.85
N CYS A 39 5.17 -4.03 0.13
CA CYS A 39 6.19 -4.31 1.15
C CYS A 39 5.73 -3.79 2.52
N PRO A 40 6.33 -4.28 3.62
CA PRO A 40 6.14 -3.69 4.93
C PRO A 40 6.51 -2.20 4.92
N HIS A 41 5.80 -1.40 5.71
CA HIS A 41 6.03 0.04 5.76
C HIS A 41 7.45 0.38 6.24
N ASP A 42 7.92 -0.30 7.29
CA ASP A 42 9.26 -0.07 7.84
C ASP A 42 10.36 -0.37 6.82
N LEU A 43 10.22 -1.47 6.07
CA LEU A 43 11.14 -1.80 4.97
C LEU A 43 11.13 -0.72 3.88
N PHE A 44 9.96 -0.17 3.56
CA PHE A 44 9.86 0.92 2.60
C PHE A 44 10.59 2.18 3.09
N GLU A 45 10.44 2.56 4.35
CA GLU A 45 11.15 3.70 4.97
C GLU A 45 12.66 3.47 4.96
N ASP A 46 13.13 2.27 5.33
CA ASP A 46 14.55 1.91 5.31
C ASP A 46 15.14 2.00 3.91
N LEU A 47 14.43 1.49 2.90
CA LEU A 47 14.83 1.59 1.50
C LEU A 47 14.89 3.04 1.01
N LEU A 48 13.95 3.88 1.44
CA LEU A 48 13.95 5.30 1.11
C LEU A 48 15.08 6.06 1.81
N ALA A 49 15.38 5.71 3.06
CA ALA A 49 16.52 6.24 3.79
C ALA A 49 17.84 5.84 3.13
N ALA A 50 17.98 4.56 2.73
CA ALA A 50 19.14 4.05 2.01
C ALA A 50 19.32 4.70 0.63
N ALA A 51 18.23 5.04 -0.06
CA ALA A 51 18.25 5.80 -1.31
C ALA A 51 18.65 7.29 -1.13
N GLY A 52 18.85 7.74 0.11
CA GLY A 52 19.36 9.06 0.46
C GLY A 52 18.42 10.20 0.03
N LYS A 53 19.00 11.30 -0.49
CA LYS A 53 18.25 12.52 -0.83
C LYS A 53 17.13 12.30 -1.87
N LYS A 54 17.25 11.28 -2.71
CA LYS A 54 16.22 10.92 -3.71
C LYS A 54 15.05 10.20 -3.06
N GLY A 55 15.31 9.26 -2.14
CA GLY A 55 14.27 8.55 -1.38
C GLY A 55 13.50 9.49 -0.45
N GLN A 56 14.18 10.35 0.29
CA GLN A 56 13.53 11.35 1.16
C GLN A 56 12.56 12.29 0.42
N ARG A 57 12.86 12.63 -0.84
CA ARG A 57 11.96 13.45 -1.67
C ARG A 57 10.70 12.70 -2.08
N VAL A 58 10.82 11.39 -2.35
CA VAL A 58 9.67 10.53 -2.66
C VAL A 58 8.79 10.37 -1.42
N LEU A 59 9.41 10.17 -0.25
CA LEU A 59 8.73 10.08 1.04
C LEU A 59 7.89 11.32 1.34
N ALA A 60 8.51 12.51 1.30
CA ALA A 60 7.84 13.77 1.60
C ALA A 60 6.65 14.03 0.66
N ARG A 61 6.76 13.63 -0.62
CA ARG A 61 5.67 13.75 -1.59
C ARG A 61 4.51 12.82 -1.28
N HIS A 62 4.79 11.59 -0.84
CA HIS A 62 3.76 10.63 -0.49
C HIS A 62 3.04 11.04 0.80
N GLN A 63 3.78 11.50 1.82
CA GLN A 63 3.22 12.01 3.07
C GLN A 63 2.36 13.26 2.86
N ALA A 64 2.80 14.21 2.02
CA ALA A 64 1.99 15.38 1.66
C ALA A 64 0.66 14.96 1.02
N LYS A 65 0.70 13.99 0.09
CA LYS A 65 -0.50 13.49 -0.60
C LYS A 65 -1.43 12.67 0.32
N ALA A 66 -0.89 12.01 1.35
CA ALA A 66 -1.69 11.35 2.38
C ALA A 66 -2.35 12.39 3.29
N ALA A 67 -1.61 13.41 3.75
CA ALA A 67 -2.12 14.49 4.58
C ALA A 67 -3.24 15.30 3.90
N GLU A 68 -3.13 15.55 2.59
CA GLU A 68 -4.19 16.18 1.78
C GLU A 68 -5.51 15.39 1.81
N ARG A 69 -5.46 14.05 1.89
CA ARG A 69 -6.66 13.18 1.98
C ARG A 69 -7.31 13.20 3.36
N HIS A 70 -6.52 13.44 4.40
CA HIS A 70 -7.02 13.54 5.78
C HIS A 70 -7.67 14.91 6.11
N GLN A 71 -7.44 15.95 5.30
CA GLN A 71 -8.14 17.24 5.47
C GLN A 71 -9.53 17.30 4.80
N THR A 72 -9.91 16.32 3.98
CA THR A 72 -11.22 16.27 3.28
C THR A 72 -12.21 15.26 3.88
N THR A 73 -11.93 14.68 5.05
CA THR A 73 -12.81 13.67 5.71
C THR A 73 -13.12 14.04 7.17
N GLN A 74 -13.77 15.19 7.35
CA GLN A 74 -14.76 15.38 8.43
C GLN A 74 -16.18 15.46 7.87
N GLU A 75 -16.46 14.81 6.73
CA GLU A 75 -17.80 14.31 6.47
C GLU A 75 -17.86 12.91 7.07
N GLU A 76 -18.64 12.80 8.15
CA GLU A 76 -19.09 11.53 8.71
C GLU A 76 -19.49 10.58 7.59
N LEU A 77 -18.99 9.35 7.63
CA LEU A 77 -19.76 8.23 7.13
C LEU A 77 -20.81 7.94 8.22
N PRO A 78 -22.09 8.33 8.09
CA PRO A 78 -23.12 7.76 8.95
C PRO A 78 -23.21 6.29 8.59
N LEU A 79 -22.56 5.44 9.40
CA LEU A 79 -22.82 4.00 9.42
C LEU A 79 -24.22 3.77 9.99
N ASN A 80 -25.26 4.06 9.20
CA ASN A 80 -26.58 3.51 9.42
C ASN A 80 -26.58 2.05 8.96
N VAL A 81 -25.92 1.20 9.74
CA VAL A 81 -26.07 -0.25 9.65
C VAL A 81 -27.31 -0.61 10.46
N ASN A 82 -28.48 -0.65 9.81
CA ASN A 82 -29.63 -1.34 10.38
C ASN A 82 -29.34 -2.83 10.38
N VAL A 83 -29.12 -3.39 11.58
CA VAL A 83 -29.16 -4.83 11.80
C VAL A 83 -30.57 -5.16 12.32
N ALA A 84 -31.43 -5.64 11.41
CA ALA A 84 -32.61 -6.46 11.67
C ALA A 84 -32.95 -7.24 10.40
#